data_AF-A0A3L7BIS4-F1
#
_entry.id   AF-A0A3L7BIS4-F1
#
_cell.length_a   1.000
_cell.length_b   1.000
_cell.length_c   1.000
_cell.angle_alpha   90.00
_cell.angle_beta   90.00
_cell.angle_gamma   90.00
#
_symmetry.space_group_name_H-M   'P 1'
#
loop_
_entity.id
_entity.type
_entity.pdbx_description
1 polymer ?
#
loop_
_entity_poly.entity_id
_entity_poly.type
_entity_poly.pdbx_seq_one_letter_code
_entity_poly.pdbx_strand_id
1 'polypeptide(L)'
;MVKRYVAAALSLSLAALVTACSSSASQEEQMEYLHKMAQRGAELHAVKKGSQGHGTPGDREECYGAYEHLYDGPNGHDAPHVGTDVERVALLKEGEELFIESCVNGTPSPVPARGGSASPSA
;
A
#
# COMPACT_ATOMS: atom_id res chain seq x y z
N MET A 1 23.35 61.73 -13.29
CA MET A 1 22.89 60.34 -13.43
C MET A 1 23.96 59.42 -12.88
N VAL A 2 23.72 58.76 -11.74
CA VAL A 2 24.73 57.88 -11.10
C VAL A 2 24.25 56.44 -11.23
N LYS A 3 24.83 55.70 -12.18
CA LYS A 3 24.66 54.25 -12.32
C LYS A 3 25.60 53.58 -11.32
N ARG A 4 25.05 52.98 -10.26
CA ARG A 4 25.81 52.11 -9.37
C ARG A 4 25.49 50.66 -9.75
N TYR A 5 26.48 50.00 -10.34
CA TYR A 5 26.51 48.56 -10.51
C TYR A 5 26.85 47.94 -9.16
N VAL A 6 25.94 47.13 -8.61
CA VAL A 6 26.22 46.28 -7.45
C VAL A 6 26.08 44.84 -7.93
N ALA A 7 27.21 44.23 -8.24
CA ALA A 7 27.35 42.80 -8.36
C ALA A 7 28.34 42.37 -7.28
N ALA A 8 27.87 41.62 -6.28
CA ALA A 8 28.61 40.51 -5.68
C ALA A 8 27.83 39.93 -4.49
N ALA A 9 27.48 38.65 -4.67
CA ALA A 9 27.60 37.58 -3.68
C ALA A 9 26.88 37.72 -2.33
N LEU A 10 25.74 37.04 -2.22
CA LEU A 10 25.47 36.14 -1.11
C LEU A 10 24.82 34.86 -1.65
N SER A 11 25.66 33.98 -2.20
CA SER A 11 25.45 32.54 -2.15
C SER A 11 25.38 32.11 -0.67
N LEU A 12 24.69 31.00 -0.37
CA LEU A 12 24.22 30.50 0.94
C LEU A 12 22.81 31.02 1.24
N SER A 13 21.73 30.25 1.05
CA SER A 13 21.52 28.94 1.65
C SER A 13 20.39 28.18 0.94
N LEU A 14 20.69 27.53 -0.19
CA LEU A 14 19.85 26.43 -0.70
C LEU A 14 20.26 25.08 -0.07
N ALA A 15 20.75 25.13 1.17
CA ALA A 15 21.16 23.99 1.97
C ALA A 15 20.19 23.72 3.13
N ALA A 16 18.97 24.26 3.08
CA ALA A 16 17.81 23.60 3.68
C ALA A 16 17.45 22.39 2.79
N LEU A 17 18.42 21.48 2.68
CA LEU A 17 18.32 20.15 2.13
C LEU A 17 17.21 19.47 2.89
N VAL A 18 16.03 19.44 2.28
CA VAL A 18 15.23 18.23 2.05
C VAL A 18 15.61 17.05 2.96
N THR A 19 15.51 17.21 4.27
CA THR A 19 15.12 16.11 5.16
C THR A 19 13.63 15.90 4.90
N ALA A 20 13.30 15.46 3.68
CA ALA A 20 12.06 14.75 3.47
C ALA A 20 12.17 13.54 4.39
N CYS A 21 11.44 13.61 5.50
CA CYS A 21 11.22 12.52 6.42
C CYS A 21 10.93 11.27 5.59
N SER A 22 11.91 10.39 5.42
CA SER A 22 11.66 9.02 5.00
C SER A 22 11.12 8.29 6.23
N SER A 23 9.96 8.75 6.72
CA SER A 23 9.24 8.05 7.77
C SER A 23 8.66 6.81 7.11
N SER A 24 9.16 5.65 7.51
CA SER A 24 8.50 4.39 7.23
C SER A 24 7.04 4.50 7.66
N ALA A 25 6.14 3.90 6.88
CA ALA A 25 4.73 3.84 7.18
C ALA A 25 4.52 3.27 8.58
N SER A 26 3.73 3.99 9.36
CA SER A 26 3.29 3.59 10.68
C SER A 26 2.54 2.26 10.61
N GLN A 27 2.42 1.60 11.76
CA GLN A 27 1.67 0.36 11.88
C GLN A 27 0.20 0.56 11.47
N GLU A 28 -0.38 1.71 11.78
CA GLU A 28 -1.75 2.07 11.39
C GLU A 28 -1.89 2.15 9.87
N GLU A 29 -0.95 2.81 9.18
CA GLU A 29 -0.96 2.89 7.70
C GLU A 29 -0.78 1.53 7.03
N GLN A 30 0.04 0.65 7.61
CA GLN A 30 0.17 -0.73 7.13
C GLN A 30 -1.14 -1.51 7.31
N MET A 31 -1.78 -1.39 8.47
CA MET A 31 -3.07 -2.03 8.74
C MET A 31 -4.17 -1.49 7.82
N GLU A 32 -4.21 -0.18 7.58
CA GLU A 32 -5.14 0.45 6.66
C GLU A 32 -4.97 -0.08 5.23
N TYR A 33 -3.73 -0.20 4.75
CA TYR A 33 -3.43 -0.82 3.46
C TYR A 33 -4.01 -2.24 3.38
N LEU A 34 -3.76 -3.09 4.37
CA LEU A 34 -4.26 -4.46 4.39
C LEU A 34 -5.79 -4.53 4.41
N HIS A 35 -6.45 -3.66 5.20
CA HIS A 35 -7.91 -3.55 5.23
C HIS A 35 -8.46 -3.15 3.87
N LYS A 36 -7.82 -2.19 3.21
CA LYS A 36 -8.20 -1.74 1.88
C LYS A 36 -8.09 -2.86 0.85
N MET A 37 -7.04 -3.69 0.92
CA MET A 37 -6.88 -4.83 0.00
C MET A 37 -7.95 -5.89 0.21
N ALA A 38 -8.26 -6.24 1.46
CA ALA A 38 -9.38 -7.13 1.78
C ALA A 38 -10.72 -6.57 1.25
N GLN A 39 -10.99 -5.29 1.48
CA GLN A 39 -12.21 -4.66 1.01
C GLN A 39 -12.32 -4.68 -0.52
N ARG A 40 -11.26 -4.32 -1.24
CA ARG A 40 -11.22 -4.32 -2.70
C ARG A 40 -11.43 -5.70 -3.31
N GLY A 41 -10.92 -6.75 -2.65
CA GLY A 41 -11.20 -8.12 -3.07
C GLY A 41 -12.68 -8.44 -3.02
N ALA A 42 -13.36 -8.12 -1.91
CA ALA A 42 -14.79 -8.32 -1.77
C ALA A 42 -15.63 -7.47 -2.76
N GLU A 43 -15.20 -6.24 -3.04
CA GLU A 43 -15.83 -5.39 -4.05
C GLU A 43 -15.72 -6.01 -5.46
N LEU A 44 -14.55 -6.55 -5.81
CA LEU A 44 -14.37 -7.25 -7.08
C LEU A 44 -15.30 -8.45 -7.21
N HIS A 45 -15.46 -9.24 -6.13
CA HIS A 45 -16.43 -10.34 -6.11
C HIS A 45 -17.85 -9.84 -6.43
N ALA A 46 -18.29 -8.76 -5.79
CA ALA A 46 -19.63 -8.20 -5.99
C ALA A 46 -19.83 -7.73 -7.45
N VAL A 47 -18.81 -7.08 -8.03
CA VAL A 47 -18.82 -6.66 -9.44
C VAL A 47 -18.94 -7.87 -10.37
N LYS A 48 -18.12 -8.91 -10.17
CA LYS A 48 -18.15 -10.11 -11.01
C LYS A 48 -19.47 -10.86 -10.90
N LYS A 49 -19.99 -11.02 -9.68
CA LYS A 49 -21.30 -11.61 -9.43
C LYS A 49 -22.43 -10.87 -10.15
N GLY A 50 -22.41 -9.54 -10.11
CA GLY A 50 -23.40 -8.69 -10.78
C GLY A 50 -23.27 -8.69 -12.31
N SER A 51 -22.07 -8.92 -12.83
CA SER A 51 -21.76 -8.85 -14.26
C SER A 51 -21.96 -10.17 -15.00
N GLN A 52 -21.66 -11.30 -14.37
CA GLN A 52 -21.63 -12.60 -15.07
C GLN A 52 -22.94 -13.38 -15.02
N GLY A 53 -23.84 -13.14 -14.07
CA GLY A 53 -25.18 -13.78 -13.99
C GLY A 53 -25.21 -15.31 -13.79
N HIS A 54 -24.19 -16.04 -14.23
CA HIS A 54 -24.00 -17.49 -14.20
C HIS A 54 -22.50 -17.82 -14.21
N GLY A 55 -21.85 -17.64 -13.06
CA GLY A 55 -20.48 -18.06 -12.81
C GLY A 55 -20.23 -18.04 -11.31
N THR A 56 -19.41 -18.95 -10.80
CA THR A 56 -18.95 -18.90 -9.41
C THR A 56 -18.07 -17.66 -9.31
N PRO A 57 -18.48 -16.59 -8.60
CA PRO A 57 -17.66 -15.41 -8.51
C PRO A 57 -16.42 -15.77 -7.70
N GLY A 58 -15.23 -15.51 -8.25
CA GLY A 58 -13.98 -15.66 -7.52
C GLY A 58 -13.47 -17.09 -7.41
N ASP A 59 -13.20 -17.74 -8.55
CA ASP A 59 -12.14 -18.76 -8.50
C ASP A 59 -10.79 -18.06 -8.20
N ARG A 60 -9.88 -18.81 -7.56
CA ARG A 60 -8.64 -18.23 -7.03
C ARG A 60 -7.72 -17.71 -8.15
N GLU A 61 -7.69 -18.37 -9.30
CA GLU A 61 -6.84 -17.97 -10.43
C GLU A 61 -7.34 -16.67 -11.06
N GLU A 62 -8.65 -16.51 -11.19
CA GLU A 62 -9.28 -15.31 -11.70
C GLU A 62 -9.10 -14.11 -10.76
N CYS A 63 -9.14 -14.34 -9.44
CA CYS A 63 -8.83 -13.32 -8.44
C CYS A 63 -7.34 -12.94 -8.46
N TYR A 64 -6.44 -13.90 -8.64
CA TYR A 64 -5.01 -13.66 -8.80
C TYR A 64 -4.71 -12.83 -10.04
N GLY A 65 -5.23 -13.22 -11.21
CA GLY A 65 -5.04 -12.47 -12.45
C GLY A 65 -5.61 -11.05 -12.39
N ALA A 66 -6.74 -10.86 -11.69
CA ALA A 66 -7.28 -9.53 -11.44
C ALA A 66 -6.38 -8.69 -10.52
N TYR A 67 -5.79 -9.31 -9.49
CA TYR A 67 -4.83 -8.63 -8.63
C TYR A 67 -3.59 -8.17 -9.42
N GLU A 68 -2.99 -9.06 -10.21
CA GLU A 68 -1.84 -8.73 -11.06
C GLU A 68 -2.14 -7.58 -12.03
N HIS A 69 -3.34 -7.59 -12.63
CA HIS A 69 -3.74 -6.55 -13.58
C HIS A 69 -4.00 -5.18 -12.92
N LEU A 70 -4.57 -5.18 -11.71
CA LEU A 70 -4.97 -3.95 -11.01
C LEU A 70 -3.83 -3.30 -10.22
N TYR A 71 -2.90 -4.12 -9.72
CA TYR A 71 -1.88 -3.70 -8.77
C TYR A 71 -0.46 -4.04 -9.23
N ASP A 72 -0.24 -4.38 -10.50
CA ASP A 72 1.08 -4.76 -11.04
C ASP A 72 1.77 -5.91 -10.25
N GLY A 73 0.95 -6.73 -9.57
CA GLY A 73 1.38 -7.89 -8.79
C GLY A 73 2.40 -7.54 -7.68
N PRO A 74 3.51 -8.31 -7.55
CA PRO A 74 4.50 -8.10 -6.48
C PRO A 74 5.29 -6.78 -6.63
N ASN A 75 5.08 -6.02 -7.71
CA ASN A 75 5.69 -4.71 -7.94
C ASN A 75 4.76 -3.55 -7.57
N GLY A 76 3.62 -3.85 -6.93
CA GLY A 76 2.54 -2.90 -6.72
C GLY A 76 2.95 -1.58 -6.09
N HIS A 77 2.45 -0.51 -6.69
CA HIS A 77 2.83 0.87 -6.40
C HIS A 77 1.98 1.50 -5.28
N ASP A 78 0.93 0.82 -4.82
CA ASP A 78 -0.01 1.33 -3.83
C ASP A 78 0.30 0.86 -2.40
N ALA A 79 1.29 -0.02 -2.22
CA ALA A 79 1.79 -0.37 -0.90
C ALA A 79 2.58 0.80 -0.29
N PRO A 80 2.35 1.11 1.00
CA PRO A 80 3.05 2.19 1.66
C PRO A 80 4.54 1.84 1.83
N HIS A 81 5.38 2.87 1.85
CA HIS A 81 6.82 2.69 2.03
C HIS A 81 7.12 2.22 3.46
N VAL A 82 7.52 0.97 3.63
CA VAL A 82 7.97 0.41 4.91
C VAL A 82 9.48 0.22 4.90
N GLY A 83 10.08 0.33 6.09
CA GLY A 83 11.52 0.55 6.31
C GLY A 83 12.43 -0.12 5.29
N THR A 84 12.39 -1.45 5.20
CA THR A 84 13.20 -2.24 4.27
C THR A 84 12.41 -2.80 3.09
N ASP A 85 13.09 -3.09 1.98
CA ASP A 85 12.50 -3.77 0.82
C ASP A 85 11.87 -5.12 1.20
N VAL A 86 12.47 -5.84 2.15
CA VAL A 86 11.95 -7.14 2.64
C VAL A 86 10.60 -6.96 3.33
N GLU A 87 10.48 -5.95 4.20
CA GLU A 87 9.22 -5.62 4.85
C GLU A 87 8.17 -5.17 3.84
N ARG A 88 8.57 -4.43 2.80
CA ARG A 88 7.65 -4.00 1.73
C ARG A 88 7.11 -5.20 0.97
N VAL A 89 7.99 -6.12 0.56
CA VAL A 89 7.58 -7.35 -0.13
C VAL A 89 6.68 -8.21 0.76
N ALA A 90 6.96 -8.29 2.06
CA ALA A 90 6.09 -9.01 3.00
C ALA A 90 4.70 -8.38 3.10
N LEU A 91 4.62 -7.04 3.21
CA LEU A 91 3.34 -6.32 3.27
C LEU A 91 2.53 -6.48 1.97
N LEU A 92 3.20 -6.41 0.81
CA LEU A 92 2.58 -6.65 -0.50
C LEU A 92 1.99 -8.05 -0.61
N LYS A 93 2.74 -9.07 -0.16
CA LYS A 93 2.25 -10.46 -0.17
C LYS A 93 1.04 -10.67 0.74
N GLU A 94 1.03 -10.06 1.92
CA GLU A 94 -0.11 -10.14 2.82
C GLU A 94 -1.34 -9.42 2.24
N GLY A 95 -1.14 -8.26 1.60
CA GLY A 95 -2.20 -7.55 0.88
C GLY A 95 -2.78 -8.36 -0.28
N GLU A 96 -1.92 -9.03 -1.04
CA GLU A 96 -2.30 -9.96 -2.10
C GLU A 96 -3.16 -11.11 -1.58
N GLU A 97 -2.71 -11.81 -0.54
CA GLU A 97 -3.45 -12.92 0.06
C GLU A 97 -4.84 -12.49 0.54
N LEU A 98 -4.91 -11.36 1.26
CA LEU A 98 -6.18 -10.80 1.73
C LEU A 98 -7.11 -10.42 0.58
N PHE A 99 -6.60 -9.79 -0.47
CA PHE A 99 -7.38 -9.45 -1.65
C PHE A 99 -7.96 -10.71 -2.31
N ILE A 100 -7.12 -11.72 -2.55
CA ILE A 100 -7.52 -12.94 -3.25
C ILE A 100 -8.57 -13.69 -2.43
N GLU A 101 -8.34 -13.89 -1.14
CA GLU A 101 -9.30 -14.55 -0.27
C GLU A 101 -10.64 -13.81 -0.20
N SER A 102 -10.59 -12.49 -0.10
CA SER A 102 -11.81 -11.67 -0.06
C SER A 102 -12.57 -11.70 -1.38
N CYS A 103 -11.84 -11.76 -2.50
CA CYS A 103 -12.39 -11.93 -3.84
C CYS A 103 -13.04 -13.30 -4.03
N VAL A 104 -12.44 -14.36 -3.51
CA VAL A 104 -13.02 -15.72 -3.56
C VAL A 104 -14.27 -15.81 -2.69
N ASN A 105 -14.20 -15.31 -1.45
CA ASN A 105 -15.27 -15.48 -0.46
C ASN A 105 -16.40 -14.46 -0.60
N GLY A 106 -16.14 -13.32 -1.25
CA GLY A 106 -17.09 -12.22 -1.39
C GLY A 106 -17.30 -11.38 -0.13
N THR A 107 -16.46 -11.59 0.88
CA THR A 107 -16.45 -10.83 2.13
C THR A 107 -15.02 -10.43 2.47
N PRO A 108 -14.78 -9.23 3.02
CA PRO A 108 -13.43 -8.83 3.42
C PRO A 108 -12.83 -9.80 4.43
N SER A 109 -11.64 -10.34 4.13
CA SER A 109 -10.86 -11.17 5.04
C SER A 109 -10.43 -10.36 6.27
N PRO A 110 -10.39 -10.98 7.45
CA PRO A 110 -9.92 -10.32 8.67
C PRO A 110 -8.44 -9.99 8.55
N VAL A 111 -8.08 -8.73 8.85
CA VAL A 111 -6.67 -8.30 8.90
C VAL A 111 -6.07 -8.71 10.25
N PRO A 112 -4.93 -9.42 10.27
CA PRO A 112 -4.25 -9.76 11.51
C PRO A 112 -3.87 -8.50 12.30
N ALA A 113 -4.19 -8.48 13.60
CA ALA A 113 -3.75 -7.37 14.45
C ALA A 113 -2.22 -7.36 14.53
N ARG A 114 -1.59 -6.35 13.93
CA ARG A 114 -0.17 -6.07 14.11
C ARG A 114 -0.03 -5.40 15.49
N GLY A 115 0.10 -6.20 16.54
CA GLY A 115 0.38 -5.73 17.88
C GLY A 115 1.87 -5.79 18.17
N GLY A 116 2.49 -4.65 18.48
CA GLY A 116 3.74 -4.68 19.24
C GLY A 116 3.45 -5.40 20.56
N SER A 117 4.04 -6.59 20.74
CA SER A 117 4.02 -7.26 22.02
C SER A 117 4.78 -6.38 23.01
N ALA A 118 4.08 -5.50 23.73
CA ALA A 118 4.53 -5.10 25.04
C ALA A 118 4.47 -6.36 25.90
N SER A 119 5.58 -7.10 25.93
CA SER A 119 5.82 -8.09 26.97
C SER A 119 5.60 -7.39 28.31
N PRO A 120 4.67 -7.84 29.18
CA PRO A 120 4.80 -7.50 30.58
C PRO A 120 6.03 -8.28 31.06
N SER A 121 7.13 -7.57 31.30
CA SER A 121 8.25 -8.10 32.07
C SER A 121 7.70 -8.67 33.38
N ALA A 122 7.96 -9.96 33.60
CA ALA A 122 7.66 -10.66 34.85
C ALA A 122 8.55 -10.19 36.00
#